data_AF-A0A9W9UC40-F1
#
_entry.id   AF-A0A9W9UC40-F1
#
_cell.length_a   1.000
_cell.length_b   1.000
_cell.length_c   1.000
_cell.angle_alpha   90.00
_cell.angle_beta   90.00
_cell.angle_gamma   90.00
#
_symmetry.space_group_name_H-M   'P 1'
#
loop_
_entity.id
_entity.type
_entity.pdbx_description
1 polymer ?
#
loop_
_entity_poly.entity_id
_entity_poly.type
_entity_poly.pdbx_seq_one_letter_code
_entity_poly.pdbx_strand_id
1 'polypeptide(L)'
;MAVADPPPWLLPSIYPSTRCKANTPPTWLVVFICPLEDIERTSMMTKLSSVDEEWPNSPRNEMRRLVEIPWLMDYKPPTSVIFHMLKEDPLIFIDDQSRADHSAIIAWKTSKESVPEAARVPIGRANMLLGIAVEGGLSSEYTRILPEPEEEKAVQPYNNVLPSHLLGLSLQPFTPTLISLVHLSKTVQENIESMIDCPTIIHNWPENQEPCSRAQHYRMFQALKICREGNYQAFAFFIDDDAEGYHIVTAKGSSVPNFSDPEASKLELYTLPFDKVAQSWNAAWNPESHIPTRLPSGPYMYNPAMYEIQVSGGEPIVNPDDIAGSLDTDVVFILEQMTPTELRKIQSEMFTITEQNWMWVDVSDRLASPDIQGLLTYFESGAFTKYSPPNNFLAVDRKTLSDAIEPIDDRDDCEAIIVASYEEGDVWFHDDMYNTFGHISTGYGYERRDPEEADSDYISLSIENVSWSEMCGGSPIVYWSAYRAWAEEHSDGDNAFKRFSGNLFARSFGLDGMKVYQEGKAGFATE
;
A
#
# COMPACT_ATOMS: atom_id res chain seq x y z
N MET A 1 28.03 3.62 -10.66
CA MET A 1 26.60 3.41 -11.01
C MET A 1 25.82 4.40 -10.19
N ALA A 2 24.89 5.16 -10.79
CA ALA A 2 23.98 5.99 -10.01
C ALA A 2 23.14 5.06 -9.13
N VAL A 3 23.09 5.33 -7.83
CA VAL A 3 22.19 4.63 -6.91
C VAL A 3 20.80 5.15 -7.24
N ALA A 4 19.88 4.24 -7.61
CA ALA A 4 18.50 4.62 -7.88
C ALA A 4 17.85 5.12 -6.57
N ASP A 5 16.96 6.10 -6.68
CA ASP A 5 16.19 6.60 -5.54
C ASP A 5 15.44 5.44 -4.87
N PRO A 6 15.42 5.37 -3.52
CA PRO A 6 14.51 4.49 -2.82
C PRO A 6 13.08 4.74 -3.31
N PRO A 7 12.27 3.68 -3.49
CA PRO A 7 10.82 3.85 -3.58
C PRO A 7 10.32 4.73 -2.41
N PRO A 8 9.40 5.68 -2.64
CA PRO A 8 8.96 6.62 -1.60
C PRO A 8 8.39 5.96 -0.33
N TRP A 9 7.85 4.75 -0.45
CA TRP A 9 7.30 3.98 0.66
C TRP A 9 8.35 3.32 1.56
N LEU A 10 9.63 3.25 1.13
CA LEU A 10 10.75 2.89 2.01
C LEU A 10 11.29 4.10 2.80
N LEU A 11 10.84 5.31 2.50
CA LEU A 11 11.34 6.50 3.18
C LEU A 11 10.66 6.65 4.55
N PRO A 12 11.32 7.34 5.51
CA PRO A 12 10.69 7.68 6.78
C PRO A 12 9.33 8.36 6.57
N SER A 13 8.30 7.80 7.20
CA SER A 13 6.96 8.38 7.26
C SER A 13 6.96 9.49 8.30
N ILE A 14 6.95 10.73 7.82
CA ILE A 14 6.93 11.91 8.69
C ILE A 14 5.49 12.37 8.91
N TYR A 15 5.10 12.49 10.18
CA TYR A 15 3.79 13.01 10.55
C TYR A 15 3.84 14.52 10.73
N PRO A 16 2.74 15.22 10.40
CA PRO A 16 2.63 16.63 10.73
C PRO A 16 2.80 16.82 12.23
N SER A 17 3.88 17.50 12.62
CA SER A 17 4.04 18.04 13.96
C SER A 17 3.01 19.15 14.09
N THR A 18 1.79 18.80 14.52
CA THR A 18 0.60 19.68 14.53
C THR A 18 1.00 21.15 14.72
N ARG A 19 1.08 21.90 13.61
CA ARG A 19 1.30 23.34 13.67
C ARG A 19 0.19 23.88 14.59
N CYS A 20 0.56 24.33 15.79
CA CYS A 20 -0.31 24.96 16.77
C CYS A 20 -1.25 24.06 17.61
N LYS A 21 -0.76 22.99 18.27
CA LYS A 21 -1.33 22.67 19.60
C LYS A 21 -0.83 23.74 20.55
N ALA A 22 -1.73 24.53 21.15
CA ALA A 22 -1.40 25.72 21.96
C ALA A 22 -0.46 25.44 23.16
N ASN A 23 -0.21 24.17 23.49
CA ASN A 23 0.52 23.73 24.67
C ASN A 23 1.84 22.99 24.37
N THR A 24 2.25 22.81 23.10
CA THR A 24 3.54 22.20 22.75
C THR A 24 4.49 23.22 22.14
N PRO A 25 5.76 23.29 22.58
CA PRO A 25 6.74 24.19 21.99
C PRO A 25 6.94 23.84 20.51
N PRO A 26 7.06 24.85 19.63
CA PRO A 26 7.21 24.61 18.21
C PRO A 26 8.53 23.86 17.97
N THR A 27 8.46 22.76 17.22
CA THR A 27 9.55 21.78 17.06
C THR A 27 9.87 21.59 15.58
N TRP A 28 11.16 21.54 15.23
CA TRP A 28 11.62 21.10 13.92
C TRP A 28 12.06 19.65 13.94
N LEU A 29 11.75 18.93 12.87
CA LEU A 29 12.22 17.57 12.64
C LEU A 29 13.53 17.64 11.85
N VAL A 30 14.55 16.92 12.33
CA VAL A 30 15.86 16.79 11.71
C VAL A 30 16.01 15.38 11.15
N VAL A 31 15.98 15.24 9.84
CA VAL A 31 16.06 13.96 9.15
C VAL A 31 17.49 13.73 8.68
N PHE A 32 18.11 12.67 9.16
CA PHE A 32 19.40 12.22 8.65
C PHE A 32 19.16 11.40 7.39
N ILE A 33 19.86 11.73 6.31
CA ILE A 33 19.85 11.00 5.03
C ILE A 33 21.24 10.47 4.69
N CYS A 34 21.94 10.03 5.72
CA CYS A 34 23.23 9.33 5.64
C CYS A 34 23.46 8.50 6.91
N PRO A 35 24.16 7.36 6.81
CA PRO A 35 24.59 6.61 7.99
C PRO A 35 25.56 7.44 8.83
N LEU A 36 25.26 7.61 10.12
CA LEU A 36 26.09 8.31 11.10
C LEU A 36 26.17 7.53 12.41
N GLU A 37 27.33 7.52 13.03
CA GLU A 37 27.48 7.04 14.41
C GLU A 37 26.77 7.99 15.39
N ASP A 38 26.32 7.47 16.54
CA ASP A 38 25.61 8.25 17.57
C ASP A 38 26.36 9.51 18.02
N ILE A 39 27.70 9.43 18.09
CA ILE A 39 28.57 10.56 18.47
C ILE A 39 28.56 11.64 17.38
N GLU A 40 28.62 11.25 16.10
CA GLU A 40 28.53 12.18 14.97
C GLU A 40 27.15 12.84 14.93
N ARG A 41 26.08 12.05 15.10
CA ARG A 41 24.69 12.51 15.12
C ARG A 41 24.48 13.55 16.22
N THR A 42 24.94 13.26 17.44
CA THR A 42 24.89 14.17 18.59
C THR A 42 25.67 15.47 18.35
N SER A 43 26.84 15.38 17.70
CA SER A 43 27.63 16.56 17.34
C SER A 43 26.87 17.47 16.36
N MET A 44 26.20 16.90 15.35
CA MET A 44 25.39 17.67 14.40
C MET A 44 24.18 18.32 15.07
N MET A 45 23.45 17.60 15.91
CA MET A 45 22.31 18.14 16.67
C MET A 45 22.74 19.28 17.60
N THR A 46 23.91 19.16 18.23
CA THR A 46 24.48 20.23 19.06
C THR A 46 24.77 21.49 18.27
N LYS A 47 25.31 21.36 17.05
CA LYS A 47 25.57 22.51 16.16
C LYS A 47 24.27 23.16 15.68
N LEU A 48 23.26 22.37 15.33
CA LEU A 48 21.93 22.88 14.93
C LEU A 48 21.21 23.65 16.04
N SER A 49 21.50 23.31 17.30
CA SER A 49 20.96 23.98 18.49
C SER A 49 21.82 25.13 19.02
N SER A 50 22.94 25.43 18.36
CA SER A 50 23.83 26.53 18.74
C SER A 50 23.56 27.78 17.90
N VAL A 51 23.74 28.96 18.49
CA VAL A 51 23.65 30.23 17.77
C VAL A 51 25.01 30.51 17.11
N ASP A 52 25.00 30.77 15.80
CA ASP A 52 26.18 31.28 15.11
C ASP A 52 26.49 32.72 15.58
N GLU A 53 27.44 32.85 16.50
CA GLU A 53 27.91 34.13 17.05
C GLU A 53 28.58 35.03 16.01
N GLU A 54 29.09 34.43 14.92
CA GLU A 54 29.76 35.15 13.85
C GLU A 54 28.79 35.65 12.77
N TRP A 55 27.48 35.39 12.90
CA TRP A 55 26.47 35.77 11.92
C TRP A 55 26.17 37.29 11.97
N PRO A 56 26.64 38.07 10.98
CA PRO A 56 26.43 39.52 10.99
C PRO A 56 24.95 39.82 10.74
N ASN A 57 24.36 40.69 11.57
CA ASN A 57 22.94 41.07 11.50
C ASN A 57 21.98 39.88 11.62
N SER A 58 22.26 38.96 12.56
CA SER A 58 21.41 37.80 12.83
C SER A 58 19.92 38.22 12.96
N PRO A 59 19.01 37.60 12.20
CA PRO A 59 17.59 37.91 12.21
C PRO A 59 16.97 37.63 13.58
N ARG A 60 15.97 38.42 13.97
CA ARG A 60 15.21 38.20 15.21
C ARG A 60 14.22 37.04 15.03
N ASN A 61 14.71 35.81 14.96
CA ASN A 61 13.90 34.60 15.03
C ASN A 61 14.34 33.76 16.22
N GLU A 62 13.40 33.07 16.86
CA GLU A 62 13.71 32.21 18.01
C GLU A 62 14.11 30.82 17.52
N MET A 63 15.14 30.24 18.15
CA MET A 63 15.46 28.84 17.93
C MET A 63 14.31 27.96 18.41
N ARG A 64 13.98 26.96 17.61
CA ARG A 64 12.96 25.97 17.94
C ARG A 64 13.60 24.72 18.53
N ARG A 65 12.77 23.96 19.25
CA ARG A 65 13.14 22.62 19.70
C ARG A 65 13.44 21.74 18.47
N LEU A 66 14.40 20.83 18.58
CA LEU A 66 14.74 19.86 17.53
C LEU A 66 14.48 18.44 18.01
N VAL A 67 13.97 17.58 17.12
CA VAL A 67 13.91 16.12 17.31
C VAL A 67 14.47 15.43 16.07
N GLU A 68 15.11 14.28 16.24
CA GLU A 68 15.80 13.58 15.15
C GLU A 68 15.01 12.41 14.58
N ILE A 69 15.17 12.19 13.27
CA ILE A 69 14.79 10.98 12.56
C ILE A 69 16.09 10.41 11.96
N PRO A 70 16.61 9.29 12.51
CA PRO A 70 17.86 8.68 12.04
C PRO A 70 17.71 8.06 10.65
N TRP A 71 18.83 7.88 9.96
CA TRP A 71 18.89 7.06 8.77
C TRP A 71 19.20 5.62 9.16
N LEU A 72 18.27 4.69 8.93
CA LEU A 72 18.45 3.27 9.24
C LEU A 72 18.87 2.44 8.03
N MET A 73 18.83 2.99 6.81
CA MET A 73 19.17 2.23 5.61
C MET A 73 20.69 2.15 5.39
N ASP A 74 21.12 1.03 4.84
CA ASP A 74 22.53 0.69 4.62
C ASP A 74 23.18 1.49 3.49
N TYR A 75 22.37 2.13 2.64
CA TYR A 75 22.83 2.91 1.49
C TYR A 75 22.45 4.38 1.61
N LYS A 76 23.12 5.19 0.78
CA LYS A 76 22.96 6.65 0.76
C LYS A 76 22.00 7.03 -0.36
N PRO A 77 20.88 7.70 -0.06
CA PRO A 77 19.97 8.16 -1.08
C PRO A 77 20.56 9.39 -1.78
N PRO A 78 20.14 9.68 -3.01
CA PRO A 78 20.40 10.98 -3.62
C PRO A 78 19.65 12.09 -2.87
N THR A 79 20.17 13.32 -2.94
CA THR A 79 19.59 14.49 -2.24
C THR A 79 18.16 14.82 -2.71
N SER A 80 17.74 14.38 -3.90
CA SER A 80 16.38 14.52 -4.44
C SER A 80 15.31 13.96 -3.49
N VAL A 81 15.65 12.95 -2.70
CA VAL A 81 14.75 12.24 -1.77
C VAL A 81 14.05 13.17 -0.76
N ILE A 82 14.64 14.33 -0.46
CA ILE A 82 14.07 15.32 0.46
C ILE A 82 12.67 15.79 0.02
N PHE A 83 12.41 15.82 -1.30
CA PHE A 83 11.13 16.26 -1.84
C PHE A 83 10.03 15.19 -1.70
N HIS A 84 10.40 13.91 -1.59
CA HIS A 84 9.45 12.83 -1.31
C HIS A 84 9.07 12.79 0.18
N MET A 85 9.98 13.17 1.08
CA MET A 85 9.71 13.24 2.52
C MET A 85 9.02 14.55 2.96
N LEU A 86 9.20 15.63 2.20
CA LEU A 86 8.58 16.91 2.50
C LEU A 86 7.08 16.89 2.15
N LYS A 87 6.25 16.69 3.18
CA LYS A 87 4.79 16.82 3.10
C LYS A 87 4.37 18.28 3.32
N GLU A 88 3.78 18.57 4.48
CA GLU A 88 3.28 19.91 4.82
C GLU A 88 4.20 20.67 5.79
N ASP A 89 4.93 19.96 6.65
CA ASP A 89 5.78 20.58 7.66
C ASP A 89 7.21 20.75 7.17
N PRO A 90 7.85 21.87 7.54
CA PRO A 90 9.22 22.16 7.17
C PRO A 90 10.21 21.24 7.90
N LEU A 91 11.27 20.85 7.22
CA LEU A 91 12.23 19.85 7.68
C LEU A 91 13.66 20.35 7.54
N ILE A 92 14.54 19.87 8.42
CA ILE A 92 15.99 20.02 8.30
C ILE A 92 16.55 18.66 7.89
N PHE A 93 17.38 18.61 6.84
CA PHE A 93 18.06 17.39 6.41
C PHE A 93 19.58 17.47 6.58
N ILE A 94 20.16 16.35 7.00
CA ILE A 94 21.62 16.17 7.13
C ILE A 94 22.06 15.04 6.20
N ASP A 95 22.78 15.39 5.14
CA ASP A 95 23.43 14.45 4.23
C ASP A 95 24.94 14.37 4.47
N ASP A 96 25.62 13.53 3.68
CA ASP A 96 27.07 13.39 3.75
C ASP A 96 27.81 14.70 3.51
N GLN A 97 27.28 15.55 2.61
CA GLN A 97 27.86 16.86 2.35
C GLN A 97 27.75 17.74 3.59
N SER A 98 26.58 17.79 4.23
CA SER A 98 26.35 18.50 5.50
C SER A 98 27.36 18.09 6.57
N ARG A 99 27.71 16.80 6.62
CA ARG A 99 28.78 16.32 7.52
C ARG A 99 30.14 16.93 7.18
N ALA A 100 30.52 16.90 5.91
CA ALA A 100 31.85 17.30 5.45
C ALA A 100 32.08 18.82 5.51
N ASP A 101 31.08 19.61 5.15
CA ASP A 101 31.20 21.07 5.00
C ASP A 101 30.50 21.87 6.11
N HIS A 102 29.93 21.20 7.11
CA HIS A 102 29.16 21.81 8.20
C HIS A 102 27.99 22.67 7.71
N SER A 103 27.31 22.21 6.66
CA SER A 103 26.02 22.73 6.23
C SER A 103 24.85 21.89 6.74
N ALA A 104 23.64 22.33 6.42
CA ALA A 104 22.39 21.58 6.51
C ALA A 104 21.50 21.96 5.32
N ILE A 105 20.56 21.10 4.97
CA ILE A 105 19.52 21.44 4.01
C ILE A 105 18.27 21.80 4.78
N ILE A 106 17.66 22.93 4.44
CA ILE A 106 16.32 23.28 4.92
C ILE A 106 15.34 23.10 3.77
N ALA A 107 14.20 22.47 4.03
CA ALA A 107 13.15 22.25 3.04
C ALA A 107 11.80 22.70 3.61
N TRP A 108 11.01 23.41 2.81
CA TRP A 108 9.78 24.05 3.28
C TRP A 108 8.75 24.25 2.16
N LYS A 109 7.51 24.52 2.58
CA LYS A 109 6.44 25.08 1.76
C LYS A 109 6.00 26.41 2.39
N THR A 110 5.86 27.46 1.59
CA THR A 110 5.39 28.78 2.05
C THR A 110 3.88 28.79 2.31
N SER A 111 3.14 27.94 1.60
CA SER A 111 1.73 27.63 1.84
C SER A 111 1.43 26.18 1.48
N LYS A 112 0.26 25.65 1.88
CA LYS A 112 -0.16 24.29 1.52
C LYS A 112 -0.18 24.04 0.00
N GLU A 113 -0.47 25.09 -0.77
CA GLU A 113 -0.57 25.05 -2.23
C GLU A 113 0.74 25.42 -2.93
N SER A 114 1.77 25.85 -2.19
CA SER A 114 3.06 26.21 -2.77
C SER A 114 3.87 24.97 -3.19
N VAL A 115 4.70 25.13 -4.23
CA VAL A 115 5.68 24.13 -4.64
C VAL A 115 6.74 24.00 -3.53
N PRO A 116 7.16 22.79 -3.17
CA PRO A 116 8.22 22.60 -2.18
C PRO A 116 9.53 23.27 -2.63
N GLU A 117 10.18 23.96 -1.69
CA GLU A 117 11.49 24.59 -1.88
C GLU A 117 12.51 23.98 -0.94
N ALA A 118 13.78 23.95 -1.37
CA ALA A 118 14.89 23.55 -0.52
C ALA A 118 16.16 24.39 -0.78
N ALA A 119 16.96 24.59 0.26
CA ALA A 119 18.21 25.33 0.20
C ALA A 119 19.25 24.76 1.16
N ARG A 120 20.53 24.82 0.76
CA ARG A 120 21.66 24.49 1.63
C ARG A 120 22.14 25.74 2.38
N VAL A 121 22.29 25.61 3.70
CA VAL A 121 22.61 26.70 4.62
C VAL A 121 23.68 26.26 5.63
N PRO A 122 24.44 27.17 6.26
CA PRO A 122 25.35 26.81 7.35
C PRO A 122 24.60 26.13 8.50
N ILE A 123 25.14 25.05 9.07
CA ILE A 123 24.45 24.22 10.06
C ILE A 123 24.01 25.02 11.30
N GLY A 124 24.87 25.92 11.81
CA GLY A 124 24.56 26.78 12.97
C GLY A 124 23.52 27.87 12.71
N ARG A 125 23.02 27.99 11.47
CA ARG A 125 21.95 28.94 11.10
C ARG A 125 20.65 28.25 10.71
N ALA A 126 20.67 26.93 10.48
CA ALA A 126 19.56 26.20 9.87
C ALA A 126 18.26 26.30 10.65
N ASN A 127 18.31 26.19 11.98
CA ASN A 127 17.14 26.26 12.86
C ASN A 127 16.38 27.59 12.70
N MET A 128 17.10 28.71 12.74
CA MET A 128 16.52 30.05 12.57
C MET A 128 16.13 30.34 11.12
N LEU A 129 16.97 29.96 10.15
CA LEU A 129 16.71 30.19 8.73
C LEU A 129 15.48 29.43 8.24
N LEU A 130 15.19 28.24 8.78
CA LEU A 130 13.96 27.52 8.45
C LEU A 130 12.71 28.29 8.87
N GLY A 131 12.71 28.92 10.05
CA GLY A 131 11.62 29.77 10.49
C GLY A 131 11.39 30.97 9.55
N ILE A 132 12.46 31.55 9.02
CA ILE A 132 12.39 32.68 8.07
C ILE A 132 11.93 32.21 6.69
N ALA A 133 12.39 31.04 6.25
CA ALA A 133 12.04 30.47 4.96
C ALA A 133 10.55 30.17 4.85
N VAL A 134 9.95 29.63 5.92
CA VAL A 134 8.50 29.34 6.00
C VAL A 134 7.66 30.61 5.89
N GLU A 135 8.19 31.76 6.31
CA GLU A 135 7.54 33.08 6.16
C GLU A 135 7.82 33.74 4.80
N GLY A 136 8.53 33.07 3.89
CA GLY A 136 8.88 33.58 2.55
C GLY A 136 10.08 34.53 2.55
N GLY A 137 10.86 34.59 3.62
CA GLY A 137 11.94 35.56 3.81
C GLY A 137 13.35 35.07 3.47
N LEU A 138 13.53 33.87 2.89
CA LEU A 138 14.87 33.32 2.68
C LEU A 138 15.64 34.07 1.56
N SER A 139 16.83 34.55 1.90
CA SER A 139 17.76 35.23 0.98
C SER A 139 18.09 34.38 -0.27
N SER A 140 18.32 35.05 -1.40
CA SER A 140 18.74 34.41 -2.65
C SER A 140 20.21 33.97 -2.68
N GLU A 141 20.98 34.30 -1.63
CA GLU A 141 22.39 33.94 -1.52
C GLU A 141 22.63 32.45 -1.21
N TYR A 142 21.62 31.75 -0.68
CA TYR A 142 21.70 30.32 -0.37
C TYR A 142 21.43 29.47 -1.61
N THR A 143 22.26 28.45 -1.81
CA THR A 143 22.15 27.53 -2.95
C THR A 143 20.82 26.77 -2.90
N ARG A 144 19.99 26.94 -3.94
CA ARG A 144 18.71 26.24 -4.08
C ARG A 144 18.91 24.83 -4.61
N ILE A 145 18.12 23.90 -4.07
CA ILE A 145 18.01 22.52 -4.55
C ILE A 145 16.71 22.44 -5.36
N LEU A 146 16.76 21.84 -6.53
CA LEU A 146 15.62 21.72 -7.43
C LEU A 146 15.09 20.28 -7.44
N PRO A 147 13.76 20.08 -7.54
CA PRO A 147 13.19 18.76 -7.75
C PRO A 147 13.60 18.22 -9.13
N GLU A 148 13.74 16.89 -9.22
CA GLU A 148 13.99 16.23 -10.50
C GLU A 148 12.71 16.20 -11.36
N PRO A 149 12.81 16.34 -12.70
CA PRO A 149 11.66 16.24 -13.58
C PRO A 149 11.12 14.80 -13.61
N GLU A 150 9.81 14.63 -13.40
CA GLU A 150 9.16 13.31 -13.51
C GLU A 150 9.20 12.81 -14.96
N GLU A 151 9.75 11.61 -15.19
CA GLU A 151 9.67 10.92 -16.47
C GLU A 151 8.28 10.26 -16.63
N GLU A 152 7.44 10.82 -17.50
CA GLU A 152 6.27 10.12 -18.04
C GLU A 152 6.74 8.96 -18.92
N LYS A 153 6.40 7.72 -18.55
CA LYS A 153 6.74 6.52 -19.33
C LYS A 153 5.55 5.90 -20.02
N ALA A 154 5.85 5.39 -21.21
CA ALA A 154 4.93 4.81 -22.17
C ALA A 154 4.28 3.52 -21.64
N VAL A 155 2.98 3.45 -21.86
CA VAL A 155 2.10 2.33 -21.51
C VAL A 155 2.44 1.11 -22.38
N GLN A 156 2.58 -0.06 -21.75
CA GLN A 156 2.66 -1.32 -22.49
C GLN A 156 1.26 -1.74 -22.97
N PRO A 157 1.12 -2.21 -24.23
CA PRO A 157 -0.15 -2.69 -24.75
C PRO A 157 -0.60 -3.98 -24.05
N TYR A 158 -1.88 -4.05 -23.68
CA TYR A 158 -2.49 -5.25 -23.11
C TYR A 158 -2.54 -6.40 -24.13
N ASN A 159 -2.15 -7.60 -23.71
CA ASN A 159 -2.30 -8.82 -24.50
C ASN A 159 -3.71 -9.40 -24.32
N ASN A 160 -4.68 -8.85 -25.04
CA ASN A 160 -6.09 -9.29 -25.02
C ASN A 160 -6.29 -10.57 -25.83
N VAL A 161 -5.86 -11.73 -25.31
CA VAL A 161 -5.96 -13.01 -26.02
C VAL A 161 -6.96 -13.92 -25.32
N LEU A 162 -8.05 -14.26 -26.03
CA LEU A 162 -9.01 -15.26 -25.60
C LEU A 162 -8.39 -16.67 -25.63
N PRO A 163 -8.80 -17.57 -24.72
CA PRO A 163 -8.47 -18.99 -24.80
C PRO A 163 -8.82 -19.57 -26.17
N SER A 164 -8.07 -20.59 -26.60
CA SER A 164 -8.21 -21.19 -27.93
C SER A 164 -9.64 -21.63 -28.28
N HIS A 165 -10.38 -22.14 -27.29
CA HIS A 165 -11.76 -22.61 -27.45
C HIS A 165 -12.79 -21.46 -27.55
N LEU A 166 -12.40 -20.22 -27.27
CA LEU A 166 -13.23 -19.02 -27.38
C LEU A 166 -12.74 -18.06 -28.49
N LEU A 167 -11.78 -18.46 -29.31
CA LEU A 167 -11.23 -17.61 -30.37
C LEU A 167 -12.33 -17.16 -31.35
N GLY A 168 -12.41 -15.85 -31.57
CA GLY A 168 -13.38 -15.24 -32.47
C GLY A 168 -14.79 -15.09 -31.88
N LEU A 169 -14.99 -15.36 -30.60
CA LEU A 169 -16.25 -15.10 -29.91
C LEU A 169 -16.59 -13.60 -29.97
N SER A 170 -17.82 -13.28 -30.37
CA SER A 170 -18.36 -11.92 -30.39
C SER A 170 -19.73 -11.91 -29.74
N LEU A 171 -19.88 -11.15 -28.66
CA LEU A 171 -21.13 -11.03 -27.93
C LEU A 171 -22.21 -10.34 -28.78
N GLN A 172 -23.47 -10.75 -28.62
CA GLN A 172 -24.61 -10.21 -29.34
C GLN A 172 -25.59 -9.50 -28.40
N PRO A 173 -26.17 -8.34 -28.77
CA PRO A 173 -27.03 -7.56 -27.86
C PRO A 173 -28.32 -8.26 -27.40
N PHE A 174 -28.89 -9.14 -28.23
CA PHE A 174 -30.24 -9.67 -28.01
C PHE A 174 -30.30 -11.04 -27.32
N THR A 175 -29.17 -11.72 -27.19
CA THR A 175 -29.12 -13.07 -26.62
C THR A 175 -28.03 -13.10 -25.55
N PRO A 176 -28.41 -13.27 -24.27
CA PRO A 176 -27.44 -13.48 -23.21
C PRO A 176 -26.46 -14.57 -23.58
N THR A 177 -25.18 -14.24 -23.49
CA THR A 177 -24.09 -15.17 -23.76
C THR A 177 -23.28 -15.31 -22.49
N LEU A 178 -23.30 -16.51 -21.93
CA LEU A 178 -22.60 -16.88 -20.70
C LEU A 178 -21.42 -17.77 -21.04
N ILE A 179 -20.29 -17.54 -20.40
CA ILE A 179 -19.09 -18.38 -20.56
C ILE A 179 -18.85 -19.10 -19.25
N SER A 180 -18.79 -20.43 -19.28
CA SER A 180 -18.48 -21.18 -18.08
C SER A 180 -16.98 -21.18 -17.80
N LEU A 181 -16.64 -20.98 -16.53
CA LEU A 181 -15.29 -21.02 -15.97
C LEU A 181 -14.88 -22.45 -15.56
N VAL A 182 -15.84 -23.39 -15.59
CA VAL A 182 -15.67 -24.81 -15.26
C VAL A 182 -16.40 -25.67 -16.30
N HIS A 183 -16.09 -26.96 -16.38
CA HIS A 183 -16.81 -27.82 -17.30
C HIS A 183 -18.21 -28.16 -16.76
N LEU A 184 -19.25 -27.80 -17.50
CA LEU A 184 -20.63 -28.13 -17.19
C LEU A 184 -21.07 -29.40 -17.92
N SER A 185 -21.56 -30.39 -17.16
CA SER A 185 -22.24 -31.54 -17.77
C SER A 185 -23.50 -31.10 -18.52
N LYS A 186 -23.96 -31.92 -19.48
CA LYS A 186 -25.16 -31.60 -20.27
C LYS A 186 -26.40 -31.36 -19.40
N THR A 187 -26.58 -32.18 -18.36
CA THR A 187 -27.71 -32.04 -17.41
C THR A 187 -27.63 -30.73 -16.63
N VAL A 188 -26.43 -30.30 -16.23
CA VAL A 188 -26.23 -29.02 -15.55
C VAL A 188 -26.57 -27.84 -16.47
N GLN A 189 -26.14 -27.89 -17.74
CA GLN A 189 -26.49 -26.86 -18.72
C GLN A 189 -28.01 -26.74 -18.93
N GLU A 190 -28.69 -27.87 -19.15
CA GLU A 190 -30.16 -27.90 -19.30
C GLU A 190 -30.87 -27.33 -18.06
N ASN A 191 -30.34 -27.59 -16.86
CA ASN A 191 -30.89 -27.03 -15.61
C ASN A 191 -30.67 -25.50 -15.52
N ILE A 192 -29.45 -25.01 -15.79
CA ILE A 192 -29.15 -23.57 -15.76
C ILE A 192 -30.00 -22.81 -16.78
N GLU A 193 -30.12 -23.34 -18.00
CA GLU A 193 -30.98 -22.75 -19.05
C GLU A 193 -32.44 -22.66 -18.59
N SER A 194 -32.93 -23.67 -17.87
CA SER A 194 -34.29 -23.65 -17.33
C SER A 194 -34.51 -22.61 -16.21
N MET A 195 -33.47 -22.27 -15.45
CA MET A 195 -33.53 -21.31 -14.35
C MET A 195 -33.47 -19.84 -14.83
N ILE A 196 -32.80 -19.57 -15.95
CA ILE A 196 -32.61 -18.22 -16.51
C ILE A 196 -33.89 -17.67 -17.16
N ASP A 197 -34.84 -18.54 -17.52
CA ASP A 197 -36.14 -18.20 -18.13
C ASP A 197 -36.04 -17.30 -19.39
N CYS A 198 -34.93 -17.40 -20.14
CA CYS A 198 -34.79 -16.77 -21.46
C CYS A 198 -33.80 -17.52 -22.38
N PRO A 199 -33.94 -17.40 -23.72
CA PRO A 199 -32.99 -18.01 -24.65
C PRO A 199 -31.56 -17.49 -24.40
N THR A 200 -30.66 -18.41 -24.06
CA THR A 200 -29.29 -18.10 -23.64
C THR A 200 -28.31 -18.98 -24.40
N ILE A 201 -27.12 -18.46 -24.69
CA ILE A 201 -26.01 -19.22 -25.28
C ILE A 201 -24.99 -19.48 -24.17
N ILE A 202 -24.69 -20.75 -23.89
CA ILE A 202 -23.65 -21.14 -22.95
C ILE A 202 -22.43 -21.65 -23.72
N HIS A 203 -21.29 -20.96 -23.58
CA HIS A 203 -20.00 -21.46 -24.02
C HIS A 203 -19.34 -22.22 -22.87
N ASN A 204 -19.36 -23.55 -22.97
CA ASN A 204 -18.87 -24.42 -21.93
C ASN A 204 -17.33 -24.50 -21.90
N TRP A 205 -16.76 -24.68 -20.71
CA TRP A 205 -15.34 -24.95 -20.55
C TRP A 205 -15.00 -26.39 -21.01
N PRO A 206 -13.78 -26.65 -21.51
CA PRO A 206 -13.39 -28.00 -21.93
C PRO A 206 -13.33 -29.02 -20.77
N GLU A 207 -13.82 -30.24 -20.99
CA GLU A 207 -13.99 -31.30 -19.96
C GLU A 207 -12.69 -31.77 -19.29
N ASN A 208 -11.56 -31.74 -20.00
CA ASN A 208 -10.28 -32.26 -19.53
C ASN A 208 -9.25 -31.15 -19.30
N GLN A 209 -9.70 -29.96 -18.91
CA GLN A 209 -8.84 -28.83 -18.57
C GLN A 209 -9.11 -28.37 -17.14
N GLU A 210 -8.07 -27.86 -16.49
CA GLU A 210 -8.22 -27.13 -15.24
C GLU A 210 -9.27 -26.03 -15.38
N PRO A 211 -10.05 -25.73 -14.32
CA PRO A 211 -10.91 -24.55 -14.27
C PRO A 211 -10.18 -23.27 -14.69
N CYS A 212 -10.95 -22.27 -15.11
CA CYS A 212 -10.41 -20.97 -15.42
C CYS A 212 -9.71 -20.37 -14.20
N SER A 213 -8.42 -20.02 -14.34
CA SER A 213 -7.68 -19.25 -13.34
C SER A 213 -8.16 -17.81 -13.25
N ARG A 214 -7.91 -17.12 -12.13
CA ARG A 214 -8.25 -15.69 -11.97
C ARG A 214 -7.57 -14.80 -13.01
N ALA A 215 -6.31 -15.08 -13.35
CA ALA A 215 -5.59 -14.38 -14.41
C ALA A 215 -6.23 -14.57 -15.80
N GLN A 216 -6.70 -15.79 -16.12
CA GLN A 216 -7.44 -16.05 -17.36
C GLN A 216 -8.80 -15.36 -17.35
N HIS A 217 -9.52 -15.37 -16.21
CA HIS A 217 -10.79 -14.69 -16.05
C HIS A 217 -10.63 -13.17 -16.31
N TYR A 218 -9.62 -12.53 -15.72
CA TYR A 218 -9.32 -11.12 -15.99
C TYR A 218 -9.13 -10.84 -17.48
N ARG A 219 -8.26 -11.62 -18.15
CA ARG A 219 -7.98 -11.45 -19.59
C ARG A 219 -9.21 -11.73 -20.47
N MET A 220 -10.03 -12.71 -20.08
CA MET A 220 -11.32 -12.98 -20.74
C MET A 220 -12.28 -11.81 -20.60
N PHE A 221 -12.42 -11.24 -19.39
CA PHE A 221 -13.21 -10.03 -19.18
C PHE A 221 -12.72 -8.90 -20.09
N GLN A 222 -11.41 -8.61 -20.12
CA GLN A 222 -10.88 -7.53 -20.97
C GLN A 222 -11.19 -7.73 -22.46
N ALA A 223 -11.22 -8.98 -22.94
CA ALA A 223 -11.52 -9.31 -24.32
C ALA A 223 -13.04 -9.29 -24.66
N LEU A 224 -13.91 -9.54 -23.67
CA LEU A 224 -15.34 -9.77 -23.89
C LEU A 224 -16.24 -8.67 -23.32
N LYS A 225 -15.72 -7.77 -22.51
CA LYS A 225 -16.51 -6.77 -21.79
C LYS A 225 -17.41 -5.96 -22.74
N ILE A 226 -18.68 -5.86 -22.37
CA ILE A 226 -19.68 -5.01 -23.02
C ILE A 226 -19.40 -3.58 -22.58
N CYS A 227 -18.87 -2.76 -23.49
CA CYS A 227 -18.58 -1.35 -23.25
C CYS A 227 -19.41 -0.44 -24.17
N ARG A 228 -19.82 0.72 -23.66
CA ARG A 228 -20.55 1.75 -24.41
C ARG A 228 -19.84 3.08 -24.35
N GLU A 229 -19.88 3.82 -25.46
CA GLU A 229 -19.36 5.18 -25.52
C GLU A 229 -20.08 6.07 -24.49
N GLY A 230 -19.31 6.87 -23.75
CA GLY A 230 -19.84 7.73 -22.69
C GLY A 230 -20.20 7.01 -21.38
N ASN A 231 -19.89 5.71 -21.25
CA ASN A 231 -20.04 4.97 -19.99
C ASN A 231 -18.69 4.44 -19.53
N TYR A 232 -18.36 4.58 -18.24
CA TYR A 232 -17.09 4.10 -17.68
C TYR A 232 -17.15 2.66 -17.17
N GLN A 233 -18.33 2.05 -17.08
CA GLN A 233 -18.50 0.67 -16.64
C GLN A 233 -18.63 -0.28 -17.82
N ALA A 234 -18.03 -1.45 -17.67
CA ALA A 234 -18.13 -2.55 -18.61
C ALA A 234 -18.46 -3.85 -17.87
N PHE A 235 -19.20 -4.73 -18.56
CA PHE A 235 -19.76 -5.94 -17.95
C PHE A 235 -19.50 -7.17 -18.80
N ALA A 236 -19.28 -8.31 -18.16
CA ALA A 236 -19.34 -9.63 -18.80
C ALA A 236 -20.00 -10.63 -17.84
N PHE A 237 -20.55 -11.71 -18.38
CA PHE A 237 -21.31 -12.68 -17.61
C PHE A 237 -20.71 -14.07 -17.78
N PHE A 238 -20.51 -14.75 -16.66
CA PHE A 238 -19.85 -16.03 -16.56
C PHE A 238 -20.70 -17.01 -15.75
N ILE A 239 -20.37 -18.29 -15.83
CA ILE A 239 -20.90 -19.33 -14.95
C ILE A 239 -19.73 -19.88 -14.16
N ASP A 240 -19.85 -19.89 -12.85
CA ASP A 240 -18.85 -20.51 -11.97
C ASP A 240 -19.50 -21.52 -11.02
N ASP A 241 -18.65 -22.29 -10.33
CA ASP A 241 -19.00 -23.28 -9.32
C ASP A 241 -18.23 -22.91 -8.04
N ASP A 242 -18.94 -22.36 -7.06
CA ASP A 242 -18.49 -22.32 -5.67
C ASP A 242 -18.94 -23.64 -5.02
N ALA A 243 -18.31 -24.11 -3.95
CA ALA A 243 -18.62 -25.44 -3.40
C ALA A 243 -20.11 -25.67 -2.98
N GLU A 244 -20.94 -24.62 -3.04
CA GLU A 244 -22.39 -24.64 -2.83
C GLU A 244 -23.18 -24.92 -4.14
N GLY A 245 -22.61 -24.62 -5.30
CA GLY A 245 -23.06 -25.05 -6.62
C GLY A 245 -22.82 -24.03 -7.74
N TYR A 246 -23.50 -24.26 -8.87
CA TYR A 246 -23.36 -23.38 -10.03
C TYR A 246 -24.13 -22.08 -9.89
N HIS A 247 -23.47 -20.96 -10.18
CA HIS A 247 -24.06 -19.62 -10.12
C HIS A 247 -23.62 -18.76 -11.31
N ILE A 248 -24.41 -17.72 -11.61
CA ILE A 248 -24.04 -16.73 -12.64
C ILE A 248 -23.18 -15.66 -11.99
N VAL A 249 -22.00 -15.44 -12.55
CA VAL A 249 -21.08 -14.40 -12.10
C VAL A 249 -21.15 -13.23 -13.08
N THR A 250 -21.44 -12.04 -12.57
CA THR A 250 -21.27 -10.79 -13.30
C THR A 250 -19.91 -10.20 -12.97
N ALA A 251 -19.08 -10.05 -13.99
CA ALA A 251 -17.83 -9.33 -13.91
C ALA A 251 -18.06 -7.85 -14.28
N LYS A 252 -17.65 -6.93 -13.42
CA LYS A 252 -17.75 -5.49 -13.59
C LYS A 252 -16.35 -4.88 -13.53
N GLY A 253 -16.04 -4.01 -14.47
CA GLY A 253 -14.78 -3.25 -14.46
C GLY A 253 -14.87 -2.02 -15.34
N SER A 254 -13.74 -1.36 -15.60
CA SER A 254 -13.74 -0.15 -16.41
C SER A 254 -13.82 -0.42 -17.92
N SER A 255 -14.57 0.43 -18.62
CA SER A 255 -14.64 0.47 -20.09
C SER A 255 -13.43 1.17 -20.71
N VAL A 256 -12.80 2.10 -19.97
CA VAL A 256 -11.64 2.88 -20.42
C VAL A 256 -10.42 2.48 -19.61
N PRO A 257 -9.26 2.21 -20.22
CA PRO A 257 -8.00 2.21 -19.50
C PRO A 257 -7.71 3.67 -19.10
N ASN A 258 -8.32 4.16 -18.01
CA ASN A 258 -8.20 5.54 -17.60
C ASN A 258 -7.06 5.66 -16.58
N PHE A 259 -5.93 6.18 -17.03
CA PHE A 259 -4.66 6.16 -16.30
C PHE A 259 -4.62 7.05 -15.05
N SER A 260 -5.60 7.93 -14.87
CA SER A 260 -5.73 8.80 -13.70
C SER A 260 -6.70 8.26 -12.65
N ASP A 261 -7.36 7.13 -12.91
CA ASP A 261 -8.36 6.54 -12.01
C ASP A 261 -7.84 5.19 -11.49
N PRO A 262 -7.48 5.09 -10.20
CA PRO A 262 -7.07 3.82 -9.56
C PRO A 262 -8.12 2.71 -9.71
N GLU A 263 -9.39 3.06 -9.89
CA GLU A 263 -10.49 2.11 -10.09
C GLU A 263 -10.54 1.54 -11.52
N ALA A 264 -9.77 2.10 -12.47
CA ALA A 264 -9.83 1.68 -13.87
C ALA A 264 -9.24 0.28 -14.13
N SER A 265 -8.34 -0.18 -13.27
CA SER A 265 -7.72 -1.51 -13.35
C SER A 265 -8.53 -2.58 -12.60
N LYS A 266 -9.45 -2.16 -11.71
CA LYS A 266 -10.22 -3.06 -10.85
C LYS A 266 -11.28 -3.83 -11.63
N LEU A 267 -11.33 -5.13 -11.36
CA LEU A 267 -12.35 -6.05 -11.81
C LEU A 267 -13.02 -6.63 -10.56
N GLU A 268 -14.34 -6.58 -10.49
CA GLU A 268 -15.11 -7.10 -9.37
C GLU A 268 -16.11 -8.15 -9.88
N LEU A 269 -16.28 -9.22 -9.12
CA LEU A 269 -17.21 -10.30 -9.41
C LEU A 269 -18.39 -10.33 -8.45
N TYR A 270 -19.57 -10.55 -9.01
CA TYR A 270 -20.82 -10.55 -8.26
C TYR A 270 -21.67 -11.74 -8.65
N THR A 271 -22.27 -12.41 -7.68
CA THR A 271 -23.30 -13.42 -7.96
C THR A 271 -24.58 -12.74 -8.43
N LEU A 272 -25.03 -13.10 -9.63
CA LEU A 272 -26.25 -12.62 -10.24
C LEU A 272 -27.35 -13.68 -10.13
N PRO A 273 -28.53 -13.35 -9.57
CA PRO A 273 -29.66 -14.25 -9.59
C PRO A 273 -30.07 -14.63 -11.02
N PHE A 274 -30.43 -15.91 -11.24
CA PHE A 274 -30.77 -16.43 -12.58
C PHE A 274 -31.89 -15.63 -13.27
N ASP A 275 -32.91 -15.18 -12.51
CA ASP A 275 -34.03 -14.39 -13.02
C ASP A 275 -33.64 -12.96 -13.46
N LYS A 276 -32.43 -12.51 -13.11
CA LYS A 276 -31.91 -11.18 -13.46
C LYS A 276 -31.01 -11.16 -14.68
N VAL A 277 -30.67 -12.31 -15.26
CA VAL A 277 -29.74 -12.40 -16.42
C VAL A 277 -30.24 -11.57 -17.61
N ALA A 278 -31.49 -11.74 -18.02
CA ALA A 278 -32.04 -11.01 -19.16
C ALA A 278 -32.07 -9.48 -18.93
N GLN A 279 -32.45 -9.06 -17.71
CA GLN A 279 -32.52 -7.66 -17.32
C GLN A 279 -31.12 -7.03 -17.33
N SER A 280 -30.13 -7.72 -16.72
CA SER A 280 -28.74 -7.25 -16.62
C SER A 280 -28.06 -7.20 -17.98
N TRP A 281 -28.29 -8.20 -18.84
CA TRP A 281 -27.77 -8.21 -20.20
C TRP A 281 -28.27 -7.02 -21.00
N ASN A 282 -29.58 -6.73 -20.92
CA ASN A 282 -30.17 -5.58 -21.59
C ASN A 282 -29.59 -4.27 -21.04
N ALA A 283 -29.49 -4.11 -19.72
CA ALA A 283 -28.93 -2.93 -19.07
C ALA A 283 -27.45 -2.69 -19.46
N ALA A 284 -26.63 -3.74 -19.56
CA ALA A 284 -25.24 -3.65 -20.01
C ALA A 284 -25.14 -3.11 -21.44
N TRP A 285 -26.00 -3.57 -22.35
CA TRP A 285 -26.04 -3.08 -23.73
C TRP A 285 -26.78 -1.76 -23.90
N ASN A 286 -27.71 -1.41 -23.03
CA ASN A 286 -28.53 -0.21 -23.12
C ASN A 286 -28.52 0.54 -21.78
N PRO A 287 -27.45 1.30 -21.48
CA PRO A 287 -27.29 1.97 -20.19
C PRO A 287 -28.43 2.92 -19.84
N GLU A 288 -29.09 3.50 -20.84
CA GLU A 288 -30.21 4.45 -20.67
C GLU A 288 -31.59 3.79 -20.66
N SER A 289 -31.67 2.46 -20.77
CA SER A 289 -32.94 1.74 -20.82
C SER A 289 -33.80 1.94 -19.57
N HIS A 290 -33.16 2.21 -18.44
CA HIS A 290 -33.79 2.53 -17.18
C HIS A 290 -32.92 3.54 -16.41
N ILE A 291 -33.53 4.59 -15.88
CA ILE A 291 -32.84 5.62 -15.11
C ILE A 291 -33.53 5.69 -13.73
N PRO A 292 -32.87 5.22 -12.67
CA PRO A 292 -33.37 5.29 -11.30
C PRO A 292 -33.75 6.71 -10.91
N THR A 293 -34.76 6.85 -10.05
CA THR A 293 -35.19 8.17 -9.54
C THR A 293 -34.15 8.83 -8.63
N ARG A 294 -33.22 8.05 -8.10
CA ARG A 294 -32.06 8.52 -7.33
C ARG A 294 -30.80 7.91 -7.94
N LEU A 295 -30.04 8.72 -8.64
CA LEU A 295 -28.66 8.41 -8.99
C LEU A 295 -27.72 9.16 -8.04
N PRO A 296 -26.58 8.56 -7.66
CA PRO A 296 -25.53 9.28 -6.95
C PRO A 296 -25.11 10.51 -7.76
N SER A 297 -25.02 11.66 -7.11
CA SER A 297 -24.38 12.84 -7.71
C SER A 297 -22.87 12.63 -7.69
N GLY A 298 -22.22 12.58 -8.86
CA GLY A 298 -20.77 12.41 -8.94
C GLY A 298 -20.23 12.61 -10.37
N PRO A 299 -18.90 12.73 -10.52
CA PRO A 299 -18.25 12.92 -11.82
C PRO A 299 -18.22 11.64 -12.68
N TYR A 300 -18.57 10.48 -12.10
CA TYR A 300 -18.49 9.18 -12.75
C TYR A 300 -19.72 8.89 -13.61
N MET A 301 -19.49 8.50 -14.87
CA MET A 301 -20.54 8.04 -15.78
C MET A 301 -20.83 6.55 -15.54
N TYR A 302 -21.55 6.28 -14.46
CA TYR A 302 -22.07 4.94 -14.15
C TYR A 302 -23.11 4.50 -15.18
N ASN A 303 -23.33 3.19 -15.32
CA ASN A 303 -24.47 2.65 -16.04
C ASN A 303 -25.73 2.76 -15.16
N PRO A 304 -26.66 3.69 -15.45
CA PRO A 304 -27.79 3.92 -14.57
C PRO A 304 -28.78 2.75 -14.58
N ALA A 305 -28.92 2.05 -15.71
CA ALA A 305 -29.78 0.87 -15.79
C ALA A 305 -29.26 -0.31 -14.93
N MET A 306 -27.95 -0.39 -14.70
CA MET A 306 -27.36 -1.41 -13.83
C MET A 306 -27.44 -1.07 -12.34
N TYR A 307 -27.66 0.19 -11.97
CA TYR A 307 -27.56 0.65 -10.58
C TYR A 307 -28.55 -0.02 -9.62
N GLU A 308 -29.79 -0.30 -10.06
CA GLU A 308 -30.80 -1.00 -9.24
C GLU A 308 -30.69 -2.53 -9.30
N ILE A 309 -29.84 -3.05 -10.19
CA ILE A 309 -29.65 -4.49 -10.42
C ILE A 309 -28.39 -5.00 -9.72
N GLN A 310 -27.37 -4.14 -9.61
CA GLN A 310 -26.12 -4.46 -8.96
C GLN A 310 -26.32 -4.72 -7.46
N VAL A 311 -25.65 -5.75 -6.98
CA VAL A 311 -25.44 -6.01 -5.55
C VAL A 311 -24.21 -5.23 -5.13
N SER A 312 -24.25 -4.60 -3.96
CA SER A 312 -23.07 -3.93 -3.39
C SER A 312 -22.11 -4.96 -2.81
N GLY A 313 -20.82 -4.82 -3.09
CA GLY A 313 -19.77 -5.75 -2.64
C GLY A 313 -19.60 -6.94 -3.58
N GLY A 314 -18.36 -7.35 -3.82
CA GLY A 314 -18.02 -8.44 -4.74
C GLY A 314 -16.55 -8.80 -4.64
N GLU A 315 -16.18 -9.97 -5.17
CA GLU A 315 -14.81 -10.46 -5.12
C GLU A 315 -13.91 -9.67 -6.08
N PRO A 316 -12.87 -8.98 -5.59
CA PRO A 316 -11.96 -8.24 -6.45
C PRO A 316 -10.96 -9.18 -7.14
N ILE A 317 -10.65 -8.90 -8.41
CA ILE A 317 -9.64 -9.59 -9.20
C ILE A 317 -8.53 -8.62 -9.60
N VAL A 318 -7.30 -9.00 -9.25
CA VAL A 318 -6.08 -8.29 -9.62
C VAL A 318 -5.82 -8.33 -11.13
N ASN A 319 -5.27 -7.26 -11.69
CA ASN A 319 -4.72 -7.30 -13.04
C ASN A 319 -3.40 -8.10 -13.01
N PRO A 320 -3.33 -9.28 -13.64
CA PRO A 320 -2.11 -10.09 -13.62
C PRO A 320 -0.95 -9.38 -14.32
N ASP A 321 -1.20 -8.43 -15.23
CA ASP A 321 -0.14 -7.74 -15.98
C ASP A 321 0.33 -6.44 -15.27
N ASP A 322 -0.39 -5.98 -14.24
CA ASP A 322 -0.05 -4.81 -13.41
C ASP A 322 -0.54 -5.02 -11.96
N ILE A 323 0.10 -5.97 -11.26
CA ILE A 323 -0.30 -6.33 -9.88
C ILE A 323 -0.20 -5.10 -8.98
N ALA A 324 0.96 -4.45 -8.93
CA ALA A 324 1.21 -3.35 -8.01
C ALA A 324 0.24 -2.16 -8.21
N GLY A 325 -0.13 -1.83 -9.45
CA GLY A 325 -1.12 -0.79 -9.76
C GLY A 325 -2.59 -1.21 -9.63
N SER A 326 -2.88 -2.46 -9.27
CA SER A 326 -4.25 -2.99 -9.16
C SER A 326 -4.56 -3.71 -7.84
N LEU A 327 -3.63 -3.71 -6.88
CA LEU A 327 -3.90 -4.21 -5.54
C LEU A 327 -4.97 -3.36 -4.83
N ASP A 328 -5.84 -4.04 -4.09
CA ASP A 328 -6.78 -3.43 -3.14
C ASP A 328 -6.33 -3.68 -1.70
N THR A 329 -7.22 -3.46 -0.71
CA THR A 329 -6.91 -3.66 0.71
C THR A 329 -6.81 -5.13 1.12
N ASP A 330 -7.78 -5.96 0.72
CA ASP A 330 -7.94 -7.32 1.25
C ASP A 330 -7.27 -8.34 0.35
N VAL A 331 -5.98 -8.58 0.57
CA VAL A 331 -5.15 -9.39 -0.33
C VAL A 331 -4.73 -10.70 0.30
N VAL A 332 -4.89 -11.79 -0.46
CA VAL A 332 -4.30 -13.11 -0.20
C VAL A 332 -3.25 -13.40 -1.28
N PHE A 333 -1.98 -13.39 -0.91
CA PHE A 333 -0.88 -13.74 -1.82
C PHE A 333 -0.69 -15.26 -1.91
N ILE A 334 -0.60 -15.78 -3.13
CA ILE A 334 -0.26 -17.18 -3.38
C ILE A 334 1.25 -17.26 -3.61
N LEU A 335 1.97 -17.83 -2.65
CA LEU A 335 3.44 -17.83 -2.64
C LEU A 335 4.05 -18.97 -3.47
N GLU A 336 3.31 -20.08 -3.64
CA GLU A 336 3.78 -21.25 -4.38
C GLU A 336 2.81 -21.59 -5.52
N GLN A 337 3.35 -22.11 -6.63
CA GLN A 337 2.57 -22.42 -7.82
C GLN A 337 1.52 -23.49 -7.52
N MET A 338 0.25 -23.15 -7.73
CA MET A 338 -0.90 -24.04 -7.54
C MET A 338 -1.79 -24.05 -8.78
N THR A 339 -2.47 -25.16 -8.99
CA THR A 339 -3.51 -25.29 -10.02
C THR A 339 -4.78 -24.56 -9.60
N PRO A 340 -5.62 -24.12 -10.55
CA PRO A 340 -6.93 -23.54 -10.25
C PRO A 340 -7.81 -24.44 -9.36
N THR A 341 -7.74 -25.76 -9.54
CA THR A 341 -8.46 -26.73 -8.70
C THR A 341 -7.95 -26.72 -7.25
N GLU A 342 -6.64 -26.69 -7.04
CA GLU A 342 -6.05 -26.61 -5.69
C GLU A 342 -6.41 -25.29 -4.98
N LEU A 343 -6.39 -24.17 -5.70
CA LEU A 343 -6.77 -22.87 -5.12
C LEU A 343 -8.25 -22.82 -4.73
N ARG A 344 -9.13 -23.34 -5.59
CA ARG A 344 -10.56 -23.48 -5.26
C ARG A 344 -10.78 -24.33 -4.02
N LYS A 345 -9.97 -25.39 -3.84
CA LYS A 345 -10.03 -26.24 -2.65
C LYS A 345 -9.64 -25.47 -1.39
N ILE A 346 -8.58 -24.66 -1.42
CA ILE A 346 -8.22 -23.79 -0.28
C ILE A 346 -9.35 -22.81 0.03
N GLN A 347 -9.90 -22.15 -0.99
CA GLN A 347 -11.01 -21.21 -0.85
C GLN A 347 -12.23 -21.87 -0.20
N SER A 348 -12.65 -23.04 -0.69
CA SER A 348 -13.84 -23.74 -0.22
C SER A 348 -13.69 -24.43 1.13
N GLU A 349 -12.48 -24.57 1.65
CA GLU A 349 -12.21 -25.34 2.88
C GLU A 349 -11.66 -24.48 4.00
N MET A 350 -10.89 -23.42 3.68
CA MET A 350 -10.27 -22.54 4.66
C MET A 350 -10.92 -21.16 4.74
N PHE A 351 -11.66 -20.72 3.71
CA PHE A 351 -12.27 -19.37 3.67
C PHE A 351 -13.81 -19.43 3.65
N THR A 352 -14.39 -20.45 4.28
CA THR A 352 -15.84 -20.73 4.23
C THR A 352 -16.71 -19.79 5.07
N ILE A 353 -16.14 -19.17 6.10
CA ILE A 353 -16.87 -18.36 7.10
C ILE A 353 -16.53 -16.86 6.96
N THR A 354 -15.61 -16.48 6.08
CA THR A 354 -15.12 -15.10 6.01
C THR A 354 -16.15 -14.18 5.39
N GLU A 355 -16.50 -13.09 6.08
CA GLU A 355 -17.35 -12.02 5.51
C GLU A 355 -16.59 -11.16 4.47
N GLN A 356 -15.27 -11.32 4.38
CA GLN A 356 -14.40 -10.52 3.54
C GLN A 356 -14.30 -11.04 2.10
N ASN A 357 -14.36 -10.12 1.14
CA ASN A 357 -14.12 -10.41 -0.28
C ASN A 357 -12.62 -10.32 -0.57
N TRP A 358 -11.92 -11.45 -0.46
CA TRP A 358 -10.47 -11.52 -0.66
C TRP A 358 -10.06 -11.38 -2.14
N MET A 359 -9.08 -10.53 -2.40
CA MET A 359 -8.34 -10.47 -3.65
C MET A 359 -7.24 -11.54 -3.66
N TRP A 360 -7.42 -12.58 -4.47
CA TRP A 360 -6.44 -13.65 -4.62
C TRP A 360 -5.39 -13.29 -5.67
N VAL A 361 -4.12 -13.18 -5.25
CA VAL A 361 -3.03 -12.67 -6.08
C VAL A 361 -1.95 -13.74 -6.23
N ASP A 362 -1.87 -14.32 -7.43
CA ASP A 362 -0.79 -15.26 -7.77
C ASP A 362 0.49 -14.51 -8.13
N VAL A 363 1.50 -14.66 -7.28
CA VAL A 363 2.84 -14.11 -7.45
C VAL A 363 3.90 -15.21 -7.55
N SER A 364 3.49 -16.48 -7.53
CA SER A 364 4.38 -17.63 -7.39
C SER A 364 5.43 -17.75 -8.50
N ASP A 365 5.13 -17.23 -9.70
CA ASP A 365 6.05 -17.20 -10.85
C ASP A 365 7.05 -16.03 -10.81
N ARG A 366 6.90 -15.11 -9.84
CA ARG A 366 7.72 -13.90 -9.66
C ARG A 366 8.64 -13.96 -8.47
N LEU A 367 8.38 -14.86 -7.53
CA LEU A 367 9.15 -14.95 -6.29
C LEU A 367 10.47 -15.69 -6.52
N ALA A 368 11.53 -15.23 -5.86
CA ALA A 368 12.80 -15.95 -5.80
C ALA A 368 12.71 -17.22 -4.94
N SER A 369 11.82 -17.21 -3.95
CA SER A 369 11.50 -18.30 -3.02
C SER A 369 10.01 -18.25 -2.66
N PRO A 370 9.34 -19.40 -2.45
CA PRO A 370 7.91 -19.45 -2.12
C PRO A 370 7.66 -19.16 -0.63
N ASP A 371 8.15 -18.02 -0.14
CA ASP A 371 8.05 -17.58 1.25
C ASP A 371 7.91 -16.05 1.37
N ILE A 372 7.72 -15.56 2.59
CA ILE A 372 7.59 -14.12 2.87
C ILE A 372 8.84 -13.35 2.44
N GLN A 373 10.04 -13.93 2.56
CA GLN A 373 11.27 -13.28 2.10
C GLN A 373 11.30 -13.09 0.59
N GLY A 374 10.83 -14.07 -0.18
CA GLY A 374 10.67 -13.98 -1.63
C GLY A 374 9.64 -12.93 -2.02
N LEU A 375 8.53 -12.84 -1.28
CA LEU A 375 7.51 -11.80 -1.47
C LEU A 375 8.06 -10.38 -1.22
N LEU A 376 8.82 -10.18 -0.14
CA LEU A 376 9.45 -8.88 0.13
C LEU A 376 10.46 -8.50 -0.95
N THR A 377 11.25 -9.46 -1.45
CA THR A 377 12.16 -9.21 -2.58
C THR A 377 11.40 -8.81 -3.85
N TYR A 378 10.20 -9.36 -4.06
CA TYR A 378 9.32 -8.96 -5.16
C TYR A 378 8.74 -7.55 -4.96
N PHE A 379 8.37 -7.16 -3.73
CA PHE A 379 7.99 -5.79 -3.40
C PHE A 379 9.14 -4.79 -3.57
N GLU A 380 10.39 -5.21 -3.42
CA GLU A 380 11.55 -4.37 -3.72
C GLU A 380 11.88 -4.28 -5.22
N SER A 381 11.12 -5.01 -6.07
CA SER A 381 11.30 -5.00 -7.52
C SER A 381 10.68 -3.78 -8.20
N GLY A 382 10.99 -3.59 -9.49
CA GLY A 382 10.54 -2.45 -10.30
C GLY A 382 9.01 -2.27 -10.38
N ALA A 383 8.22 -3.32 -10.11
CA ALA A 383 6.76 -3.24 -10.14
C ALA A 383 6.20 -2.32 -9.05
N PHE A 384 6.82 -2.32 -7.87
CA PHE A 384 6.37 -1.58 -6.69
C PHE A 384 7.13 -0.27 -6.48
N THR A 385 8.02 0.15 -7.40
CA THR A 385 8.75 1.43 -7.23
C THR A 385 7.83 2.65 -7.05
N LYS A 386 6.60 2.59 -7.58
CA LYS A 386 5.60 3.66 -7.50
C LYS A 386 4.41 3.37 -6.59
N TYR A 387 4.25 2.12 -6.17
CA TYR A 387 3.10 1.65 -5.41
C TYR A 387 3.57 1.04 -4.11
N SER A 388 3.03 1.51 -2.98
CA SER A 388 3.34 0.92 -1.69
C SER A 388 2.80 -0.51 -1.64
N PRO A 389 3.56 -1.46 -1.06
CA PRO A 389 3.02 -2.76 -0.68
C PRO A 389 1.84 -2.62 0.32
N PRO A 390 0.95 -3.62 0.44
CA PRO A 390 -0.17 -3.58 1.38
C PRO A 390 0.32 -3.54 2.83
N ASN A 391 -0.26 -2.69 3.67
CA ASN A 391 0.09 -2.59 5.10
C ASN A 391 -0.04 -3.94 5.82
N ASN A 392 -1.12 -4.66 5.56
CA ASN A 392 -1.37 -5.98 6.10
C ASN A 392 -1.85 -6.88 4.96
N PHE A 393 -1.58 -8.17 5.02
CA PHE A 393 -2.07 -9.13 4.03
C PHE A 393 -2.09 -10.54 4.60
N LEU A 394 -2.82 -11.42 3.92
CA LEU A 394 -2.73 -12.85 4.09
C LEU A 394 -1.85 -13.46 3.00
N ALA A 395 -1.28 -14.62 3.29
CA ALA A 395 -0.60 -15.42 2.28
C ALA A 395 -0.82 -16.92 2.48
N VAL A 396 -0.82 -17.65 1.38
CA VAL A 396 -1.02 -19.10 1.32
C VAL A 396 0.10 -19.76 0.54
N ASP A 397 0.40 -21.00 0.91
CA ASP A 397 1.46 -21.80 0.31
C ASP A 397 1.11 -23.30 0.33
N ARG A 398 2.08 -24.16 -0.01
CA ARG A 398 1.85 -25.60 -0.06
C ARG A 398 1.44 -26.20 1.28
N LYS A 399 1.86 -25.61 2.40
CA LYS A 399 1.39 -26.04 3.72
C LYS A 399 -0.10 -25.80 3.84
N THR A 400 -0.56 -24.59 3.50
CA THR A 400 -2.00 -24.26 3.49
C THR A 400 -2.82 -25.27 2.68
N LEU A 401 -2.33 -25.67 1.50
CA LEU A 401 -2.99 -26.68 0.67
C LEU A 401 -3.02 -28.06 1.35
N SER A 402 -1.92 -28.46 1.99
CA SER A 402 -1.81 -29.74 2.67
C SER A 402 -2.83 -29.84 3.81
N ASP A 403 -2.92 -28.78 4.61
CA ASP A 403 -3.86 -28.67 5.73
C ASP A 403 -5.32 -28.63 5.22
N ALA A 404 -5.57 -27.97 4.08
CA ALA A 404 -6.91 -27.90 3.47
C ALA A 404 -7.44 -29.25 2.94
N ILE A 405 -6.56 -30.26 2.82
CA ILE A 405 -6.93 -31.61 2.37
C ILE A 405 -7.18 -32.54 3.57
N GLU A 406 -6.74 -32.18 4.78
CA GLU A 406 -6.98 -32.98 5.99
C GLU A 406 -8.48 -33.06 6.34
N PRO A 407 -8.94 -34.04 7.12
CA PRO A 407 -10.33 -34.09 7.59
C PRO A 407 -10.66 -32.87 8.46
N ILE A 408 -11.89 -32.35 8.36
CA ILE A 408 -12.34 -31.13 9.07
C ILE A 408 -12.05 -31.21 10.58
N ASP A 409 -12.31 -32.36 11.21
CA ASP A 409 -12.09 -32.56 12.67
C ASP A 409 -10.63 -32.38 13.12
N ASP A 410 -9.66 -32.45 12.20
CA ASP A 410 -8.23 -32.29 12.47
C ASP A 410 -7.71 -30.88 12.08
N ARG A 411 -8.55 -30.03 11.45
CA ARG A 411 -8.13 -28.72 10.90
C ARG A 411 -8.23 -27.54 11.85
N ASP A 412 -9.06 -27.62 12.88
CA ASP A 412 -9.31 -26.48 13.78
C ASP A 412 -8.04 -26.03 14.54
N ASP A 413 -6.99 -26.86 14.56
CA ASP A 413 -5.67 -26.54 15.15
C ASP A 413 -4.56 -26.32 14.08
N CYS A 414 -4.89 -26.32 12.79
CA CYS A 414 -3.90 -26.20 11.71
C CYS A 414 -3.53 -24.74 11.46
N GLU A 415 -2.33 -24.34 11.89
CA GLU A 415 -1.70 -23.06 11.53
C GLU A 415 -1.36 -23.01 10.02
N ALA A 416 -2.37 -22.80 9.20
CA ALA A 416 -2.35 -22.98 7.75
C ALA A 416 -2.10 -21.67 6.99
N ILE A 417 -2.63 -20.54 7.47
CA ILE A 417 -2.61 -19.25 6.77
C ILE A 417 -1.53 -18.36 7.37
N ILE A 418 -0.76 -17.68 6.52
CA ILE A 418 0.19 -16.66 6.99
C ILE A 418 -0.52 -15.33 7.08
N VAL A 419 -0.44 -14.67 8.23
CA VAL A 419 -0.84 -13.26 8.43
C VAL A 419 0.42 -12.42 8.52
N ALA A 420 0.46 -11.26 7.85
CA ALA A 420 1.59 -10.35 7.94
C ALA A 420 1.15 -8.90 8.13
N SER A 421 1.95 -8.14 8.88
CA SER A 421 1.74 -6.72 9.14
C SER A 421 3.04 -5.94 9.14
N TYR A 422 3.00 -4.73 8.56
CA TYR A 422 4.06 -3.74 8.65
C TYR A 422 4.31 -3.25 10.10
N GLU A 423 3.30 -3.30 10.97
CA GLU A 423 3.32 -2.69 12.30
C GLU A 423 4.45 -3.23 13.18
N GLU A 424 4.71 -4.53 13.12
CA GLU A 424 5.81 -5.17 13.86
C GLU A 424 7.19 -4.76 13.34
N GLY A 425 7.27 -4.44 12.04
CA GLY A 425 8.48 -3.93 11.40
C GLY A 425 8.68 -2.43 11.61
N ASP A 426 7.74 -1.71 12.22
CA ASP A 426 7.82 -0.27 12.37
C ASP A 426 8.71 0.17 13.54
N VAL A 427 9.65 1.05 13.22
CA VAL A 427 10.43 1.81 14.21
C VAL A 427 9.80 3.18 14.38
N TRP A 428 9.06 3.35 15.48
CA TRP A 428 8.32 4.58 15.79
C TRP A 428 9.19 5.60 16.55
N PHE A 429 9.13 6.87 16.13
CA PHE A 429 9.83 7.98 16.77
C PHE A 429 8.89 8.84 17.61
N HIS A 430 9.26 9.00 18.87
CA HIS A 430 8.49 9.73 19.89
C HIS A 430 9.33 10.85 20.48
N ASP A 431 8.69 11.99 20.77
CA ASP A 431 9.32 13.06 21.53
C ASP A 431 9.32 12.74 23.04
N ASP A 432 9.94 13.61 23.84
CA ASP A 432 9.97 13.51 25.31
C ASP A 432 8.58 13.59 25.99
N MET A 433 7.55 14.00 25.25
CA MET A 433 6.16 14.05 25.68
C MET A 433 5.36 12.85 25.14
N TYR A 434 6.04 11.84 24.57
CA TYR A 434 5.47 10.67 23.92
C TYR A 434 4.56 10.99 22.73
N ASN A 435 4.73 12.15 22.09
CA ASN A 435 4.09 12.41 20.81
C ASN A 435 4.86 11.72 19.69
N THR A 436 4.17 10.87 18.95
CA THR A 436 4.68 10.26 17.72
C THR A 436 4.83 11.31 16.63
N PHE A 437 5.99 11.39 16.00
CA PHE A 437 6.25 12.36 14.91
C PHE A 437 6.75 11.70 13.62
N GLY A 438 7.02 10.41 13.64
CA GLY A 438 7.24 9.62 12.43
C GLY A 438 7.52 8.16 12.74
N HIS A 439 7.66 7.36 11.70
CA HIS A 439 8.13 5.98 11.79
C HIS A 439 8.96 5.61 10.55
N ILE A 440 9.68 4.50 10.64
CA ILE A 440 10.30 3.81 9.50
C ILE A 440 9.81 2.37 9.51
N SER A 441 9.20 1.92 8.40
CA SER A 441 8.79 0.54 8.21
C SER A 441 9.96 -0.29 7.72
N THR A 442 10.55 -1.08 8.61
CA THR A 442 11.77 -1.85 8.32
C THR A 442 11.51 -3.24 7.72
N GLY A 443 10.25 -3.69 7.72
CA GLY A 443 9.86 -5.00 7.21
C GLY A 443 8.43 -5.37 7.58
N TYR A 444 8.16 -6.67 7.60
CA TYR A 444 6.89 -7.24 8.07
C TYR A 444 7.13 -8.22 9.21
N GLY A 445 6.32 -8.12 10.26
CA GLY A 445 6.07 -9.25 11.15
C GLY A 445 5.13 -10.22 10.47
N TYR A 446 5.31 -11.52 10.70
CA TYR A 446 4.38 -12.53 10.19
C TYR A 446 4.22 -13.69 11.15
N GLU A 447 3.05 -14.32 11.13
CA GLU A 447 2.73 -15.53 11.88
C GLU A 447 1.93 -16.50 11.02
N ARG A 448 1.87 -17.76 11.46
CA ARG A 448 0.86 -18.68 10.94
C ARG A 448 -0.28 -18.82 11.94
N ARG A 449 -1.48 -18.81 11.40
CA ARG A 449 -2.75 -18.90 12.14
C ARG A 449 -3.64 -19.95 11.50
N ASP A 450 -4.54 -20.51 12.29
CA ASP A 450 -5.69 -21.19 11.72
C ASP A 450 -6.57 -20.18 10.93
N PRO A 451 -7.49 -20.65 10.09
CA PRO A 451 -8.23 -19.75 9.22
C PRO A 451 -9.13 -18.73 9.94
N GLU A 452 -9.72 -19.09 11.08
CA GLU A 452 -10.60 -18.18 11.84
C GLU A 452 -9.78 -17.12 12.56
N GLU A 453 -8.67 -17.51 13.19
CA GLU A 453 -7.73 -16.56 13.80
C GLU A 453 -7.10 -15.64 12.74
N ALA A 454 -6.75 -16.16 11.56
CA ALA A 454 -6.18 -15.36 10.48
C ALA A 454 -7.11 -14.25 9.99
N ASP A 455 -8.40 -14.57 9.80
CA ASP A 455 -9.42 -13.60 9.39
C ASP A 455 -9.65 -12.57 10.49
N SER A 456 -9.79 -13.02 11.75
CA SER A 456 -9.98 -12.13 12.90
C SER A 456 -8.78 -11.19 13.13
N ASP A 457 -7.55 -11.70 13.05
CA ASP A 457 -6.32 -10.92 13.17
C ASP A 457 -6.23 -9.90 12.04
N TYR A 458 -6.48 -10.30 10.79
CA TYR A 458 -6.49 -9.39 9.65
C TYR A 458 -7.55 -8.29 9.79
N ILE A 459 -8.78 -8.63 10.18
CA ILE A 459 -9.85 -7.65 10.40
C ILE A 459 -9.44 -6.69 11.52
N SER A 460 -8.88 -7.20 12.61
CA SER A 460 -8.42 -6.37 13.74
C SER A 460 -7.30 -5.40 13.33
N LEU A 461 -6.36 -5.84 12.49
CA LEU A 461 -5.30 -5.01 11.94
C LEU A 461 -5.83 -3.97 10.95
N SER A 462 -6.75 -4.36 10.06
CA SER A 462 -7.28 -3.48 9.00
C SER A 462 -8.16 -2.36 9.55
N ILE A 463 -8.84 -2.58 10.68
CA ILE A 463 -9.64 -1.55 11.37
C ILE A 463 -8.90 -0.91 12.56
N GLU A 464 -7.62 -1.25 12.77
CA GLU A 464 -6.78 -0.76 13.87
C GLU A 464 -7.42 -0.98 15.27
N ASN A 465 -8.10 -2.12 15.46
CA ASN A 465 -8.77 -2.47 16.72
C ASN A 465 -7.79 -2.99 17.80
N VAL A 466 -6.79 -3.77 17.39
CA VAL A 466 -5.74 -4.33 18.27
C VAL A 466 -4.41 -4.22 17.55
N SER A 467 -3.35 -3.87 18.30
CA SER A 467 -1.99 -3.78 17.74
C SER A 467 -1.40 -5.15 17.44
N TRP A 468 -0.54 -5.25 16.42
CA TRP A 468 0.18 -6.49 16.11
C TRP A 468 0.90 -7.05 17.35
N SER A 469 1.58 -6.18 18.10
CA SER A 469 2.35 -6.60 19.28
C SER A 469 1.50 -7.22 20.40
N GLU A 470 0.20 -6.89 20.46
CA GLU A 470 -0.76 -7.47 21.40
C GLU A 470 -1.30 -8.82 20.92
N MET A 471 -1.49 -9.01 19.61
CA MET A 471 -2.00 -10.25 19.01
C MET A 471 -0.90 -11.32 18.82
N CYS A 472 0.25 -10.87 18.33
CA CYS A 472 1.35 -11.66 17.79
C CYS A 472 2.68 -11.25 18.46
N GLY A 473 2.69 -11.19 19.80
CA GLY A 473 3.86 -10.75 20.53
C GLY A 473 5.07 -11.67 20.39
N GLY A 474 6.14 -11.19 19.74
CA GLY A 474 7.39 -11.93 19.57
C GLY A 474 7.52 -12.68 18.24
N SER A 475 6.71 -12.31 17.26
CA SER A 475 6.75 -12.89 15.91
C SER A 475 8.06 -12.63 15.17
N PRO A 476 8.44 -13.52 14.25
CA PRO A 476 9.56 -13.27 13.37
C PRO A 476 9.28 -12.06 12.47
N ILE A 477 10.32 -11.26 12.24
CA ILE A 477 10.31 -10.13 11.32
C ILE A 477 11.17 -10.47 10.11
N VAL A 478 10.64 -10.21 8.92
CA VAL A 478 11.42 -10.21 7.69
C VAL A 478 11.68 -8.77 7.29
N TYR A 479 12.94 -8.38 7.25
CA TYR A 479 13.37 -7.01 6.94
C TYR A 479 13.52 -6.78 5.44
N TRP A 480 13.27 -5.55 5.01
CA TRP A 480 13.69 -5.09 3.69
C TRP A 480 15.20 -5.21 3.54
N SER A 481 15.67 -5.47 2.32
CA SER A 481 17.11 -5.53 2.01
C SER A 481 17.85 -4.26 2.42
N ALA A 482 17.16 -3.11 2.38
CA ALA A 482 17.67 -1.81 2.79
C ALA A 482 18.04 -1.69 4.28
N TYR A 483 17.43 -2.50 5.15
CA TYR A 483 17.59 -2.44 6.61
C TYR A 483 18.28 -3.66 7.20
N ARG A 484 18.79 -4.58 6.37
CA ARG A 484 19.30 -5.86 6.84
C ARG A 484 20.52 -5.71 7.75
N ALA A 485 21.49 -4.84 7.40
CA ALA A 485 22.66 -4.69 8.26
C ALA A 485 22.29 -4.01 9.59
N TRP A 486 21.42 -3.00 9.56
CA TRP A 486 20.85 -2.43 10.77
C TRP A 486 20.16 -3.50 11.64
N ALA A 487 19.33 -4.35 11.04
CA ALA A 487 18.64 -5.42 11.76
C ALA A 487 19.62 -6.41 12.38
N GLU A 488 20.63 -6.89 11.64
CA GLU A 488 21.66 -7.81 12.12
C GLU A 488 22.43 -7.27 13.34
N GLU A 489 22.79 -5.98 13.31
CA GLU A 489 23.46 -5.30 14.42
C GLU A 489 22.60 -5.23 15.70
N HIS A 490 21.27 -5.28 15.55
CA HIS A 490 20.31 -5.08 16.64
C HIS A 490 19.53 -6.36 17.01
N SER A 491 19.67 -7.44 16.24
CA SER A 491 19.02 -8.75 16.45
C SER A 491 19.74 -9.67 17.43
N ASP A 492 21.03 -9.43 17.72
CA ASP A 492 21.83 -10.24 18.65
C ASP A 492 21.55 -9.90 20.12
N GLY A 493 20.39 -10.37 20.62
CA GLY A 493 20.15 -10.49 22.05
C GLY A 493 18.74 -10.95 22.38
N ASP A 494 18.60 -12.09 23.05
CA ASP A 494 17.38 -12.69 23.64
C ASP A 494 16.57 -11.77 24.62
N ASN A 495 16.83 -10.47 24.64
CA ASN A 495 16.11 -9.45 25.41
C ASN A 495 16.01 -8.10 24.65
N ALA A 496 16.31 -8.07 23.35
CA ALA A 496 16.26 -6.90 22.49
C ALA A 496 14.82 -6.41 22.30
N PHE A 497 13.89 -7.30 21.93
CA PHE A 497 12.53 -6.90 21.58
C PHE A 497 11.73 -6.32 22.77
N LYS A 498 11.90 -6.87 23.98
CA LYS A 498 11.37 -6.28 25.23
C LYS A 498 12.04 -4.96 25.65
N ARG A 499 13.14 -4.56 25.01
CA ARG A 499 13.81 -3.27 25.19
C ARG A 499 13.43 -2.22 24.15
N PHE A 500 12.89 -2.64 23.00
CA PHE A 500 12.63 -1.75 21.88
C PHE A 500 11.26 -1.08 21.90
N SER A 501 10.25 -1.66 22.56
CA SER A 501 8.90 -1.08 22.73
C SER A 501 8.80 0.10 23.72
N GLY A 502 9.88 0.85 23.96
CA GLY A 502 9.75 2.11 24.71
C GLY A 502 11.01 2.80 25.23
N ASN A 503 12.23 2.27 25.04
CA ASN A 503 13.38 2.79 25.79
C ASN A 503 14.72 3.01 25.04
N LEU A 504 14.79 2.91 23.70
CA LEU A 504 16.11 2.98 23.03
C LEU A 504 16.31 3.96 21.85
N PHE A 505 15.29 4.62 21.32
CA PHE A 505 15.51 5.95 20.70
C PHE A 505 15.44 7.11 21.71
N ALA A 506 14.91 6.83 22.90
CA ALA A 506 15.07 7.68 24.08
C ALA A 506 16.53 7.73 24.61
N ARG A 507 17.51 7.21 23.86
CA ARG A 507 18.94 7.21 24.25
C ARG A 507 19.84 8.06 23.35
N SER A 508 19.30 8.94 22.52
CA SER A 508 20.08 10.07 21.98
C SER A 508 20.02 11.33 22.86
N PHE A 509 19.07 11.40 23.80
CA PHE A 509 18.98 12.48 24.78
C PHE A 509 18.58 11.89 26.13
N GLY A 510 19.24 12.30 27.22
CA GLY A 510 18.72 12.00 28.56
C GLY A 510 17.33 12.61 28.77
N LEU A 511 16.75 12.45 29.96
CA LEU A 511 15.46 13.06 30.39
C LEU A 511 15.32 14.58 30.15
N ASP A 512 16.39 15.25 29.70
CA ASP A 512 16.45 16.64 29.27
C ASP A 512 16.62 16.75 27.75
N GLY A 513 15.66 16.27 26.95
CA GLY A 513 15.56 16.59 25.53
C GLY A 513 15.79 18.09 25.33
N MET A 514 16.86 18.45 24.60
CA MET A 514 17.51 19.77 24.58
C MET A 514 16.64 20.96 25.02
N LYS A 515 16.85 21.41 26.27
CA LYS A 515 16.42 22.74 26.72
C LYS A 515 17.15 23.80 25.91
N VAL A 516 16.42 24.60 25.14
CA VAL A 516 16.93 25.87 24.58
C VAL A 516 17.16 26.82 25.75
N TYR A 517 18.42 26.96 26.20
CA TYR A 517 18.76 27.98 27.19
C TYR A 517 18.82 29.34 26.49
N GLN A 518 17.76 30.14 26.61
CA GLN A 518 17.89 31.59 26.45
C GLN A 518 18.65 32.12 27.68
N GLU A 519 19.89 32.56 27.51
CA GLU A 519 20.52 33.42 28.51
C GLU A 519 19.72 34.73 28.61
N GLY A 520 18.93 34.83 29.66
CA GLY A 520 18.33 36.09 30.07
C GLY A 520 19.45 37.09 30.33
N LYS A 521 19.51 38.15 29.51
CA LYS A 521 20.34 39.32 29.78
C LYS A 521 19.97 39.87 31.16
N ALA A 522 20.84 39.61 32.12
CA ALA A 522 20.92 40.40 33.33
C ALA A 522 21.30 41.84 32.95
N GLY A 523 20.55 42.80 33.50
CA GLY A 523 20.85 44.23 33.44
C GLY A 523 19.57 45.06 33.31
N PHE A 524 19.24 46.02 34.16
CA PHE A 524 19.93 46.64 35.28
C PHE A 524 18.81 47.16 36.21
N ALA A 525 18.92 46.92 37.51
CA ALA A 525 18.25 47.77 38.49
C ALA A 525 19.12 49.03 38.65
N THR A 526 18.58 50.19 38.34
CA THR A 526 19.07 51.48 38.82
C THR A 526 18.02 52.05 39.77
N GLU A 527 18.47 52.25 41.01
CA GLU A 527 17.93 53.00 42.16
C GLU A 527 16.43 53.30 42.26
#